data_AF-A0A066WK52-F1
#
_entry.id   AF-A0A066WK52-F1
#
_cell.length_a   1.000
_cell.length_b   1.000
_cell.length_c   1.000
_cell.angle_alpha   90.00
_cell.angle_beta   90.00
_cell.angle_gamma   90.00
#
_symmetry.space_group_name_H-M   'P 1'
#
loop_
_entity.id
_entity.type
_entity.pdbx_description
1 polymer ?
#
loop_
_entity_poly.entity_id
_entity_poly.type
_entity_poly.pdbx_seq_one_letter_code
_entity_poly.pdbx_strand_id
1 'polypeptide(L)'
;MKITKLMLFAFLALFLVQFEAEAQQKITVYTVGDSTVKNGRGDGSGGLWGWGDYIGQFLDSTKVRIENHALGGTSSRSYQNLGLWDAVYKKLKKGDYVLIQWGHNDDGPINDTVRARGTIKGISEKTEEIDNLITKKHEIVHTYGWYIRKVVKEAKAKGAIPIVMSPIPRNTWKDGKLPRNNTSYGLWAKQIADQEKVVFIDLNDRMAKKLEQFGEAKVTGTYFYKKDHTHPSAKGAVVAATSIIEGLKVSKSPLKNYILENPVIKLPRKINVFLVGDSTMADNTNENAIGWGMMVPRYFDTTRVNIVNKARGGRSTRTFEFEGLWDKVKKEIQPDDFVILQFGHNDAGKIDSEKFRGSINGIGEETQQVNRADSLMETVHTYGWYLKKFIRETKEKGGTPIVMSLTPRNEWPNGKVEQRDNTYIKWAQEAAAAEKTDYINLSRKVADQYEVIGQEKVKAFFPKDHTHTGRAGADFTAKIAAEELRNLKGSKIRDLVLTKKEVDDLPPLSK
;
A
#
# COMPACT_ATOMS: atom_id res chain seq x y z
N MET A 1 66.51 -28.68 27.54
CA MET A 1 65.63 -27.63 27.00
C MET A 1 64.51 -28.17 26.08
N LYS A 2 63.85 -29.29 26.46
CA LYS A 2 62.75 -29.90 25.65
C LYS A 2 61.51 -30.30 26.47
N ILE A 3 61.51 -30.12 27.80
CA ILE A 3 60.41 -30.54 28.68
C ILE A 3 59.50 -29.37 29.11
N THR A 4 59.98 -28.13 29.07
CA THR A 4 59.20 -26.94 29.45
C THR A 4 58.24 -26.41 28.38
N LYS A 5 58.40 -26.77 27.10
CA LYS A 5 57.48 -26.35 26.02
C LYS A 5 56.23 -27.24 25.88
N LEU A 6 56.24 -28.47 26.41
CA LEU A 6 55.11 -29.39 26.27
C LEU A 6 54.04 -29.18 27.36
N MET A 7 54.43 -28.70 28.56
CA MET A 7 53.46 -28.36 29.61
C MET A 7 52.72 -27.04 29.38
N LEU A 8 53.30 -26.09 28.63
CA LEU A 8 52.65 -24.81 28.35
C LEU A 8 51.53 -24.95 27.30
N PHE A 9 51.64 -25.92 26.38
CA PHE A 9 50.57 -26.23 25.41
C PHE A 9 49.44 -27.07 26.03
N ALA A 10 49.74 -27.90 27.03
CA ALA A 10 48.70 -28.63 27.77
C ALA A 10 47.88 -27.68 28.67
N PHE A 11 48.50 -26.66 29.26
CA PHE A 11 47.78 -25.65 30.06
C PHE A 11 46.99 -24.64 29.21
N LEU A 12 47.41 -24.34 27.98
CA LEU A 12 46.63 -23.49 27.07
C LEU A 12 45.45 -24.23 26.41
N ALA A 13 45.57 -25.55 26.21
CA ALA A 13 44.48 -26.38 25.69
C ALA A 13 43.39 -26.68 26.75
N LEU A 14 43.73 -26.64 28.04
CA LEU A 14 42.78 -26.80 29.16
C LEU A 14 42.07 -25.51 29.59
N PHE A 15 42.41 -24.34 29.03
CA PHE A 15 41.67 -23.09 29.20
C PHE A 15 40.75 -22.72 28.03
N LEU A 16 40.72 -23.54 26.98
CA LEU A 16 39.70 -23.52 25.93
C LEU A 16 38.52 -24.44 26.28
N VAL A 17 38.19 -24.55 27.56
CA VAL A 17 36.90 -25.09 28.01
C VAL A 17 35.83 -24.11 27.56
N GLN A 18 35.23 -24.43 26.41
CA GLN A 18 33.83 -24.22 26.08
C GLN A 18 33.14 -23.05 26.79
N PHE A 19 33.39 -21.83 26.33
CA PHE A 19 32.28 -20.88 26.23
C PHE A 19 31.51 -21.21 24.94
N GLU A 20 30.84 -22.36 24.91
CA GLU A 20 29.60 -22.42 24.16
C GLU A 20 28.66 -21.51 24.93
N ALA A 21 28.56 -20.26 24.48
CA ALA A 21 27.45 -19.42 24.89
C ALA A 21 26.19 -20.19 24.50
N GLU A 22 25.58 -20.86 25.48
CA GLU A 22 24.33 -21.58 25.32
C GLU A 22 23.35 -20.58 24.74
N ALA A 23 23.15 -20.64 23.41
CA ALA A 23 22.37 -19.64 22.72
C ALA A 23 20.98 -19.66 23.33
N GLN A 24 20.66 -18.66 24.14
CA GLN A 24 19.46 -18.66 24.97
C GLN A 24 18.27 -18.97 24.07
N GLN A 25 17.64 -20.13 24.29
CA GLN A 25 16.62 -20.62 23.40
C GLN A 25 15.44 -19.64 23.42
N LYS A 26 15.24 -18.94 22.29
CA LYS A 26 14.16 -17.96 22.17
C LYS A 26 12.81 -18.66 22.32
N ILE A 27 11.93 -18.04 23.08
CA ILE A 27 10.54 -18.48 23.17
C ILE A 27 9.85 -18.19 21.84
N THR A 28 9.04 -19.13 21.34
CA THR A 28 8.31 -18.90 20.09
C THR A 28 6.89 -18.44 20.38
N VAL A 29 6.48 -17.36 19.72
CA VAL A 29 5.11 -16.86 19.72
C VAL A 29 4.52 -17.19 18.35
N TYR A 30 3.59 -18.15 18.35
CA TYR A 30 2.83 -18.55 17.18
C TYR A 30 1.58 -17.68 17.06
N THR A 31 1.31 -17.12 15.88
CA THR A 31 0.02 -16.49 15.58
C THR A 31 -0.78 -17.37 14.64
N VAL A 32 -2.02 -17.69 15.01
CA VAL A 32 -2.95 -18.49 14.20
C VAL A 32 -4.26 -17.73 14.03
N GLY A 33 -4.79 -17.76 12.81
CA GLY A 33 -5.94 -16.95 12.47
C GLY A 33 -6.18 -16.80 10.98
N ASP A 34 -6.98 -15.79 10.65
CA ASP A 34 -7.45 -15.46 9.31
C ASP A 34 -6.63 -14.35 8.62
N SER A 35 -7.21 -13.72 7.59
CA SER A 35 -6.58 -12.66 6.79
C SER A 35 -6.29 -11.36 7.54
N THR A 36 -6.91 -11.15 8.69
CA THR A 36 -6.64 -10.00 9.57
C THR A 36 -5.46 -10.26 10.51
N VAL A 37 -5.01 -11.52 10.62
CA VAL A 37 -3.76 -11.92 11.29
C VAL A 37 -2.62 -12.02 10.29
N LYS A 38 -2.86 -12.61 9.11
CA LYS A 38 -1.93 -12.63 7.98
C LYS A 38 -2.66 -12.56 6.65
N ASN A 39 -2.48 -11.46 5.92
CA ASN A 39 -3.07 -11.31 4.61
C ASN A 39 -2.18 -11.90 3.50
N GLY A 40 -2.76 -12.64 2.56
CA GLY A 40 -2.03 -13.23 1.44
C GLY A 40 -0.80 -14.02 1.91
N ARG A 41 0.38 -13.62 1.40
CA ARG A 41 1.68 -14.21 1.78
C ARG A 41 2.37 -13.49 2.95
N GLY A 42 1.75 -12.45 3.51
CA GLY A 42 2.38 -11.55 4.48
C GLY A 42 3.35 -10.54 3.83
N ASP A 43 3.19 -10.28 2.54
CA ASP A 43 4.05 -9.39 1.75
C ASP A 43 3.41 -8.01 1.47
N GLY A 44 2.21 -7.76 2.01
CA GLY A 44 1.46 -6.53 1.77
C GLY A 44 0.86 -6.42 0.37
N SER A 45 0.71 -7.53 -0.36
CA SER A 45 0.01 -7.56 -1.65
C SER A 45 -1.33 -6.84 -1.57
N GLY A 46 -1.60 -5.93 -2.51
CA GLY A 46 -2.81 -5.10 -2.52
C GLY A 46 -2.89 -4.08 -1.37
N GLY A 47 -1.79 -3.90 -0.61
CA GLY A 47 -1.73 -3.05 0.59
C GLY A 47 -2.32 -3.69 1.85
N LEU A 48 -2.90 -4.88 1.76
CA LEU A 48 -3.60 -5.49 2.87
C LEU A 48 -2.60 -6.14 3.83
N TRP A 49 -2.75 -5.91 5.13
CA TRP A 49 -1.86 -6.46 6.15
C TRP A 49 -2.63 -7.14 7.28
N GLY A 50 -1.99 -8.11 7.93
CA GLY A 50 -2.47 -8.66 9.18
C GLY A 50 -1.66 -8.18 10.37
N TRP A 51 -2.25 -8.13 11.56
CA TRP A 51 -1.53 -7.68 12.76
C TRP A 51 -0.38 -8.61 13.16
N GLY A 52 -0.43 -9.89 12.76
CA GLY A 52 0.62 -10.88 13.01
C GLY A 52 1.94 -10.52 12.33
N ASP A 53 1.90 -9.71 11.26
CA ASP A 53 3.10 -9.23 10.57
C ASP A 53 3.83 -8.10 11.34
N TYR A 54 3.14 -7.46 12.30
CA TYR A 54 3.70 -6.34 13.08
C TYR A 54 3.93 -6.65 14.56
N ILE A 55 3.24 -7.64 15.13
CA ILE A 55 3.31 -7.92 16.57
C ILE A 55 4.74 -8.16 17.07
N GLY A 56 5.60 -8.74 16.24
CA GLY A 56 7.01 -8.97 16.57
C GLY A 56 7.83 -7.71 16.80
N GLN A 57 7.43 -6.57 16.23
CA GLN A 57 8.12 -5.28 16.42
C GLN A 57 7.90 -4.69 17.82
N PHE A 58 6.95 -5.24 18.58
CA PHE A 58 6.65 -4.84 19.95
C PHE A 58 7.29 -5.75 21.00
N LEU A 59 7.96 -6.83 20.59
CA LEU A 59 8.53 -7.83 21.48
C LEU A 59 10.06 -7.85 21.35
N ASP A 60 10.75 -8.15 22.46
CA ASP A 60 12.20 -8.27 22.51
C ASP A 60 12.67 -9.43 21.62
N SER A 61 13.14 -9.09 20.43
CA SER A 61 13.57 -10.06 19.42
C SER A 61 14.83 -10.83 19.80
N THR A 62 15.54 -10.41 20.86
CA THR A 62 16.65 -11.19 21.43
C THR A 62 16.14 -12.40 22.21
N LYS A 63 14.90 -12.34 22.73
CA LYS A 63 14.28 -13.38 23.57
C LYS A 63 13.11 -14.09 22.91
N VAL A 64 12.45 -13.45 21.95
CA VAL A 64 11.23 -13.95 21.29
C VAL A 64 11.49 -14.16 19.81
N ARG A 65 10.95 -15.26 19.28
CA ARG A 65 10.75 -15.48 17.84
C ARG A 65 9.27 -15.47 17.53
N ILE A 66 8.86 -14.73 16.49
CA ILE A 66 7.49 -14.79 15.96
C ILE A 66 7.42 -15.80 14.83
N GLU A 67 6.38 -16.64 14.84
CA GLU A 67 6.01 -17.44 13.67
C GLU A 67 4.54 -17.16 13.30
N ASN A 68 4.33 -16.45 12.19
CA ASN A 68 2.99 -16.13 11.69
C ASN A 68 2.43 -17.25 10.80
N HIS A 69 1.66 -18.15 11.42
CA HIS A 69 1.02 -19.30 10.79
C HIS A 69 -0.44 -19.06 10.42
N ALA A 70 -0.95 -17.84 10.56
CA ALA A 70 -2.26 -17.51 10.04
C ALA A 70 -2.32 -17.64 8.52
N LEU A 71 -3.52 -17.89 8.00
CA LEU A 71 -3.76 -18.00 6.57
C LEU A 71 -5.04 -17.25 6.18
N GLY A 72 -4.89 -16.33 5.24
CA GLY A 72 -5.99 -15.54 4.71
C GLY A 72 -7.15 -16.38 4.19
N GLY A 73 -8.36 -15.98 4.54
CA GLY A 73 -9.59 -16.67 4.15
C GLY A 73 -9.95 -17.91 4.97
N THR A 74 -9.15 -18.30 5.98
CA THR A 74 -9.52 -19.44 6.83
C THR A 74 -10.50 -19.06 7.94
N SER A 75 -11.38 -19.99 8.30
CA SER A 75 -12.15 -20.00 9.55
C SER A 75 -11.48 -20.93 10.58
N SER A 76 -11.97 -20.98 11.82
CA SER A 76 -11.44 -21.91 12.84
C SER A 76 -11.56 -23.37 12.41
N ARG A 77 -12.59 -23.68 11.61
CA ARG A 77 -12.83 -24.98 10.98
C ARG A 77 -11.88 -25.23 9.82
N SER A 78 -11.91 -24.37 8.80
CA SER A 78 -11.19 -24.65 7.56
C SER A 78 -9.67 -24.67 7.79
N TYR A 79 -9.18 -23.90 8.78
CA TYR A 79 -7.78 -23.93 9.18
C TYR A 79 -7.34 -25.31 9.67
N GLN A 80 -8.20 -26.00 10.42
CA GLN A 80 -7.94 -27.35 10.94
C GLN A 80 -8.09 -28.40 9.85
N ASN A 81 -9.11 -28.30 9.00
CA ASN A 81 -9.31 -29.22 7.87
C ASN A 81 -8.14 -29.21 6.87
N LEU A 82 -7.47 -28.07 6.73
CA LEU A 82 -6.27 -27.91 5.90
C LEU A 82 -4.99 -28.43 6.58
N GLY A 83 -5.06 -28.95 7.81
CA GLY A 83 -3.90 -29.42 8.58
C GLY A 83 -2.95 -28.30 9.03
N LEU A 84 -3.38 -27.04 8.95
CA LEU A 84 -2.53 -25.90 9.30
C LEU A 84 -2.25 -25.84 10.81
N TRP A 85 -3.25 -26.19 11.61
CA TRP A 85 -3.04 -26.33 13.05
C TRP A 85 -2.11 -27.49 13.40
N ASP A 86 -2.23 -28.63 12.73
CA ASP A 86 -1.36 -29.79 12.97
C ASP A 86 0.12 -29.45 12.70
N ALA A 87 0.38 -28.60 11.70
CA ALA A 87 1.72 -28.11 11.39
C ALA A 87 2.31 -27.23 12.51
N VAL A 88 1.47 -26.44 13.21
CA VAL A 88 1.88 -25.67 14.38
C VAL A 88 2.03 -26.58 15.60
N TYR A 89 1.04 -27.41 15.88
CA TYR A 89 1.00 -28.34 17.01
C TYR A 89 2.24 -29.24 17.10
N LYS A 90 2.72 -29.74 15.95
CA LYS A 90 3.94 -30.56 15.87
C LYS A 90 5.22 -29.81 16.27
N LYS A 91 5.22 -28.48 16.18
CA LYS A 91 6.38 -27.62 16.49
C LYS A 91 6.37 -27.06 17.92
N LEU A 92 5.19 -27.05 18.57
CA LEU A 92 5.03 -26.44 19.89
C LEU A 92 5.96 -27.08 20.93
N LYS A 93 6.60 -26.22 21.71
CA LYS A 93 7.42 -26.57 22.87
C LYS A 93 6.81 -25.96 24.14
N LYS A 94 7.22 -26.52 25.27
CA LYS A 94 6.85 -25.98 26.59
C LYS A 94 7.30 -24.52 26.71
N GLY A 95 6.38 -23.66 27.13
CA GLY A 95 6.60 -22.22 27.29
C GLY A 95 6.27 -21.37 26.06
N ASP A 96 6.13 -21.97 24.86
CA ASP A 96 5.75 -21.22 23.66
C ASP A 96 4.36 -20.58 23.84
N TYR A 97 4.08 -19.51 23.12
CA TYR A 97 2.78 -18.85 23.14
C TYR A 97 2.02 -19.12 21.85
N VAL A 98 0.69 -19.23 21.96
CA VAL A 98 -0.20 -19.33 20.79
C VAL A 98 -1.25 -18.22 20.87
N LEU A 99 -1.11 -17.21 20.02
CA LEU A 99 -2.07 -16.12 19.85
C LEU A 99 -3.14 -16.56 18.84
N ILE A 100 -4.38 -16.68 19.30
CA ILE A 100 -5.49 -17.31 18.58
C ILE A 100 -6.56 -16.28 18.22
N GLN A 101 -6.83 -16.08 16.92
CA GLN A 101 -7.90 -15.18 16.46
C GLN A 101 -8.59 -15.67 15.18
N TRP A 102 -9.84 -16.09 15.30
CA TRP A 102 -10.77 -16.35 14.20
C TRP A 102 -12.15 -15.73 14.48
N GLY A 103 -13.02 -15.73 13.48
CA GLY A 103 -14.40 -15.24 13.59
C GLY A 103 -14.93 -14.62 12.29
N HIS A 104 -14.08 -13.98 11.49
CA HIS A 104 -14.56 -13.26 10.30
C HIS A 104 -15.09 -14.19 9.20
N ASN A 105 -14.45 -15.34 9.00
CA ASN A 105 -14.82 -16.33 7.99
C ASN A 105 -15.74 -17.43 8.53
N ASP A 106 -15.91 -17.49 9.86
CA ASP A 106 -16.69 -18.50 10.56
C ASP A 106 -18.21 -18.26 10.46
N ASP A 107 -18.63 -17.03 10.15
CA ASP A 107 -20.04 -16.62 9.97
C ASP A 107 -20.59 -16.93 8.56
N GLY A 108 -19.77 -17.55 7.70
CA GLY A 108 -20.22 -18.03 6.41
C GLY A 108 -21.16 -19.24 6.51
N PRO A 109 -21.79 -19.66 5.39
CA PRO A 109 -22.57 -20.88 5.35
C PRO A 109 -21.75 -22.11 5.75
N ILE A 110 -22.39 -23.03 6.49
CA ILE A 110 -21.79 -24.30 6.90
C ILE A 110 -21.44 -25.16 5.69
N ASN A 111 -22.32 -25.18 4.67
CA ASN A 111 -22.10 -25.89 3.43
C ASN A 111 -22.60 -25.04 2.25
N ASP A 112 -21.71 -24.72 1.31
CA ASP A 112 -22.05 -24.01 0.08
C ASP A 112 -21.08 -24.41 -1.04
N THR A 113 -21.36 -23.94 -2.26
CA THR A 113 -20.54 -24.24 -3.44
C THR A 113 -19.36 -23.29 -3.64
N VAL A 114 -19.14 -22.31 -2.76
CA VAL A 114 -18.22 -21.19 -3.01
C VAL A 114 -17.09 -21.14 -2.00
N ARG A 115 -17.39 -21.21 -0.70
CA ARG A 115 -16.44 -20.97 0.38
C ARG A 115 -16.53 -21.91 1.58
N ALA A 116 -17.54 -22.77 1.75
CA ALA A 116 -17.74 -23.82 2.78
C ALA A 116 -16.82 -23.72 4.02
N ARG A 117 -16.84 -22.56 4.70
CA ARG A 117 -15.97 -22.21 5.84
C ARG A 117 -16.76 -22.08 7.14
N GLY A 118 -18.09 -22.03 7.07
CA GLY A 118 -18.94 -21.74 8.22
C GLY A 118 -18.78 -22.74 9.35
N THR A 119 -19.03 -22.26 10.56
CA THR A 119 -19.10 -23.08 11.78
C THR A 119 -20.51 -23.05 12.35
N ILE A 120 -20.86 -24.05 13.16
CA ILE A 120 -22.09 -23.97 13.95
C ILE A 120 -21.91 -22.84 14.99
N LYS A 121 -22.90 -21.95 15.06
CA LYS A 121 -22.86 -20.78 15.94
C LYS A 121 -22.85 -21.18 17.42
N GLY A 122 -22.10 -20.43 18.23
CA GLY A 122 -22.05 -20.61 19.68
C GLY A 122 -20.89 -21.47 20.18
N ILE A 123 -21.03 -21.88 21.44
CA ILE A 123 -19.99 -22.59 22.19
C ILE A 123 -20.42 -23.97 22.67
N SER A 124 -21.52 -24.55 22.18
CA SER A 124 -21.91 -25.91 22.57
C SER A 124 -20.98 -26.99 21.96
N GLU A 125 -21.18 -28.24 22.32
CA GLU A 125 -20.52 -29.40 21.69
C GLU A 125 -21.30 -29.94 20.47
N LYS A 126 -22.30 -29.18 19.96
CA LYS A 126 -23.11 -29.57 18.80
C LYS A 126 -22.26 -29.87 17.56
N THR A 127 -22.73 -30.84 16.80
CA THR A 127 -22.17 -31.24 15.51
C THR A 127 -23.24 -31.31 14.43
N GLU A 128 -22.81 -31.26 13.18
CA GLU A 128 -23.64 -31.44 11.98
C GLU A 128 -22.82 -32.19 10.94
N GLU A 129 -23.37 -33.26 10.39
CA GLU A 129 -22.76 -34.01 9.29
C GLU A 129 -23.13 -33.37 7.95
N ILE A 130 -22.14 -33.17 7.09
CA ILE A 130 -22.35 -32.63 5.75
C ILE A 130 -21.55 -33.40 4.70
N ASP A 131 -22.04 -33.41 3.47
CA ASP A 131 -21.22 -33.68 2.29
C ASP A 131 -20.75 -32.33 1.73
N ASN A 132 -19.46 -32.03 1.91
CA ASN A 132 -18.89 -30.75 1.56
C ASN A 132 -18.99 -30.53 0.05
N LEU A 133 -19.76 -29.52 -0.37
CA LEU A 133 -20.05 -29.30 -1.79
C LEU A 133 -18.84 -28.89 -2.62
N ILE A 134 -17.75 -28.43 -1.98
CA ILE A 134 -16.50 -28.03 -2.64
C ILE A 134 -15.54 -29.23 -2.71
N THR A 135 -15.26 -29.87 -1.58
CA THR A 135 -14.25 -30.94 -1.52
C THR A 135 -14.80 -32.31 -1.92
N LYS A 136 -16.14 -32.44 -1.99
CA LYS A 136 -16.88 -33.70 -2.21
C LYS A 136 -16.59 -34.78 -1.16
N LYS A 137 -16.16 -34.36 0.04
CA LYS A 137 -15.89 -35.25 1.17
C LYS A 137 -16.96 -35.10 2.24
N HIS A 138 -17.31 -36.20 2.86
CA HIS A 138 -18.10 -36.20 4.09
C HIS A 138 -17.29 -35.56 5.23
N GLU A 139 -17.95 -34.72 6.04
CA GLU A 139 -17.32 -33.96 7.12
C GLU A 139 -18.28 -33.77 8.30
N ILE A 140 -17.76 -33.90 9.53
CA ILE A 140 -18.46 -33.50 10.75
C ILE A 140 -18.05 -32.06 11.09
N VAL A 141 -19.04 -31.17 11.04
CA VAL A 141 -18.87 -29.75 11.39
C VAL A 141 -19.17 -29.56 12.86
N HIS A 142 -18.28 -28.88 13.57
CA HIS A 142 -18.49 -28.52 14.97
C HIS A 142 -18.85 -27.04 15.16
N THR A 143 -19.16 -26.66 16.40
CA THR A 143 -19.29 -25.25 16.76
C THR A 143 -17.97 -24.50 16.70
N TYR A 144 -18.04 -23.17 16.56
CA TYR A 144 -16.89 -22.29 16.76
C TYR A 144 -16.18 -22.59 18.09
N GLY A 145 -16.96 -22.76 19.17
CA GLY A 145 -16.40 -23.07 20.49
C GLY A 145 -15.60 -24.36 20.55
N TRP A 146 -16.06 -25.41 19.88
CA TRP A 146 -15.33 -26.68 19.81
C TRP A 146 -13.97 -26.51 19.16
N TYR A 147 -13.92 -25.84 17.99
CA TYR A 147 -12.68 -25.65 17.24
C TYR A 147 -11.65 -24.84 18.02
N ILE A 148 -12.05 -23.77 18.70
CA ILE A 148 -11.14 -22.98 19.53
C ILE A 148 -10.67 -23.78 20.77
N ARG A 149 -11.57 -24.52 21.44
CA ARG A 149 -11.18 -25.36 22.59
C ARG A 149 -10.17 -26.42 22.20
N LYS A 150 -10.31 -27.05 21.03
CA LYS A 150 -9.34 -28.04 20.54
C LYS A 150 -7.93 -27.44 20.48
N VAL A 151 -7.78 -26.29 19.82
CA VAL A 151 -6.50 -25.57 19.72
C VAL A 151 -5.95 -25.22 21.11
N VAL A 152 -6.79 -24.69 22.00
CA VAL A 152 -6.40 -24.32 23.37
C VAL A 152 -5.92 -25.54 24.18
N LYS A 153 -6.68 -26.63 24.17
CA LYS A 153 -6.37 -27.86 24.90
C LYS A 153 -5.09 -28.52 24.38
N GLU A 154 -4.93 -28.60 23.05
CA GLU A 154 -3.74 -29.17 22.42
C GLU A 154 -2.49 -28.32 22.67
N ALA A 155 -2.61 -26.99 22.66
CA ALA A 155 -1.51 -26.10 23.04
C ALA A 155 -1.07 -26.34 24.49
N LYS A 156 -2.02 -26.38 25.44
CA LYS A 156 -1.73 -26.67 26.86
C LYS A 156 -1.09 -28.04 27.04
N ALA A 157 -1.55 -29.06 26.31
CA ALA A 157 -0.99 -30.41 26.38
C ALA A 157 0.50 -30.45 25.97
N LYS A 158 0.94 -29.52 25.10
CA LYS A 158 2.36 -29.31 24.75
C LYS A 158 3.12 -28.42 25.73
N GLY A 159 2.46 -27.94 26.79
CA GLY A 159 3.01 -26.96 27.73
C GLY A 159 3.12 -25.55 27.16
N ALA A 160 2.48 -25.27 26.02
CA ALA A 160 2.38 -23.92 25.45
C ALA A 160 1.26 -23.13 26.15
N ILE A 161 1.32 -21.80 26.03
CA ILE A 161 0.45 -20.83 26.68
C ILE A 161 -0.47 -20.19 25.63
N PRO A 162 -1.72 -20.68 25.48
CA PRO A 162 -2.67 -20.08 24.56
C PRO A 162 -3.23 -18.75 25.07
N ILE A 163 -3.44 -17.83 24.15
CA ILE A 163 -4.06 -16.52 24.37
C ILE A 163 -5.13 -16.33 23.29
N VAL A 164 -6.38 -16.21 23.73
CA VAL A 164 -7.54 -16.11 22.83
C VAL A 164 -7.92 -14.65 22.65
N MET A 165 -8.29 -14.27 21.42
CA MET A 165 -8.63 -12.88 21.09
C MET A 165 -9.91 -12.83 20.26
N SER A 166 -10.71 -11.79 20.50
CA SER A 166 -11.83 -11.46 19.60
C SER A 166 -11.30 -10.99 18.23
N PRO A 167 -12.05 -11.16 17.13
CA PRO A 167 -11.66 -10.60 15.82
C PRO A 167 -11.61 -9.06 15.84
N ILE A 168 -10.80 -8.45 14.96
CA ILE A 168 -10.75 -6.99 14.81
C ILE A 168 -12.12 -6.41 14.41
N PRO A 169 -12.42 -5.11 14.68
CA PRO A 169 -13.64 -4.49 14.16
C PRO A 169 -13.62 -4.38 12.64
N ARG A 170 -14.79 -4.53 12.00
CA ARG A 170 -14.98 -4.13 10.60
C ARG A 170 -15.17 -2.62 10.53
N ASN A 171 -14.64 -1.99 9.48
CA ASN A 171 -14.78 -0.57 9.17
C ASN A 171 -16.17 -0.25 8.58
N THR A 172 -17.22 -0.56 9.34
CA THR A 172 -18.62 -0.33 8.97
C THR A 172 -19.25 0.57 10.03
N TRP A 173 -19.02 1.88 9.89
CA TRP A 173 -19.42 2.87 10.89
C TRP A 173 -20.93 3.03 10.96
N LYS A 174 -21.44 3.25 12.18
CA LYS A 174 -22.80 3.68 12.45
C LYS A 174 -22.77 4.68 13.60
N ASP A 175 -23.32 5.87 13.39
CA ASP A 175 -23.41 6.93 14.40
C ASP A 175 -22.05 7.25 15.07
N GLY A 176 -20.98 7.29 14.26
CA GLY A 176 -19.62 7.56 14.73
C GLY A 176 -18.99 6.41 15.53
N LYS A 177 -19.58 5.21 15.50
CA LYS A 177 -19.12 4.01 16.22
C LYS A 177 -18.85 2.84 15.28
N LEU A 178 -17.86 2.05 15.64
CA LEU A 178 -17.57 0.77 14.98
C LEU A 178 -18.36 -0.37 15.67
N PRO A 179 -18.79 -1.41 14.93
CA PRO A 179 -19.55 -2.50 15.52
C PRO A 179 -18.69 -3.26 16.52
N ARG A 180 -19.24 -3.51 17.71
CA ARG A 180 -18.63 -4.41 18.69
C ARG A 180 -19.06 -5.84 18.44
N ASN A 181 -18.12 -6.77 18.57
CA ASN A 181 -18.37 -8.21 18.40
C ASN A 181 -18.70 -8.88 19.76
N ASN A 182 -19.50 -8.21 20.59
CA ASN A 182 -19.80 -8.60 21.98
C ASN A 182 -21.07 -9.48 22.13
N THR A 183 -21.68 -9.90 21.01
CA THR A 183 -22.84 -10.80 21.00
C THR A 183 -22.61 -12.08 20.17
N SER A 184 -21.47 -12.19 19.48
CA SER A 184 -21.15 -13.33 18.60
C SER A 184 -19.71 -13.83 18.81
N TYR A 185 -18.89 -13.95 17.76
CA TYR A 185 -17.57 -14.61 17.80
C TYR A 185 -16.61 -14.06 18.86
N GLY A 186 -16.62 -12.75 19.13
CA GLY A 186 -15.82 -12.11 20.18
C GLY A 186 -16.33 -12.45 21.58
N LEU A 187 -17.65 -12.49 21.77
CA LEU A 187 -18.25 -13.01 23.02
C LEU A 187 -17.93 -14.48 23.22
N TRP A 188 -18.10 -15.31 22.18
CA TRP A 188 -17.80 -16.74 22.25
C TRP A 188 -16.33 -16.98 22.54
N ALA A 189 -15.42 -16.26 21.88
CA ALA A 189 -13.98 -16.30 22.16
C ALA A 189 -13.69 -15.97 23.63
N LYS A 190 -14.33 -14.93 24.18
CA LYS A 190 -14.23 -14.60 25.61
C LYS A 190 -14.73 -15.73 26.50
N GLN A 191 -15.92 -16.26 26.24
CA GLN A 191 -16.52 -17.33 27.05
C GLN A 191 -15.66 -18.60 27.03
N ILE A 192 -15.08 -18.95 25.88
CA ILE A 192 -14.16 -20.09 25.76
C ILE A 192 -12.90 -19.82 26.57
N ALA A 193 -12.34 -18.62 26.49
CA ALA A 193 -11.15 -18.26 27.26
C ALA A 193 -11.40 -18.34 28.77
N ASP A 194 -12.58 -17.89 29.23
CA ASP A 194 -13.00 -17.98 30.62
C ASP A 194 -13.18 -19.46 31.06
N GLN A 195 -13.88 -20.29 30.26
CA GLN A 195 -14.07 -21.72 30.52
C GLN A 195 -12.74 -22.48 30.59
N GLU A 196 -11.83 -22.17 29.67
CA GLU A 196 -10.52 -22.78 29.57
C GLU A 196 -9.50 -22.14 30.53
N LYS A 197 -9.85 -21.09 31.26
CA LYS A 197 -8.94 -20.37 32.18
C LYS A 197 -7.66 -19.89 31.47
N VAL A 198 -7.79 -19.35 30.26
CA VAL A 198 -6.70 -18.77 29.47
C VAL A 198 -6.89 -17.27 29.33
N VAL A 199 -5.84 -16.56 28.94
CA VAL A 199 -5.92 -15.11 28.78
C VAL A 199 -6.81 -14.77 27.58
N PHE A 200 -7.77 -13.88 27.81
CA PHE A 200 -8.55 -13.24 26.76
C PHE A 200 -8.08 -11.81 26.50
N ILE A 201 -7.96 -11.42 25.24
CA ILE A 201 -7.80 -10.02 24.84
C ILE A 201 -8.99 -9.62 23.97
N ASP A 202 -9.77 -8.64 24.45
CA ASP A 202 -10.83 -8.00 23.66
C ASP A 202 -10.22 -7.03 22.63
N LEU A 203 -9.59 -7.61 21.62
CA LEU A 203 -8.99 -6.88 20.52
C LEU A 203 -10.02 -6.06 19.74
N ASN A 204 -11.27 -6.54 19.66
CA ASN A 204 -12.35 -5.88 18.95
C ASN A 204 -12.64 -4.51 19.57
N ASP A 205 -12.95 -4.50 20.88
CA ASP A 205 -13.30 -3.29 21.59
C ASP A 205 -12.11 -2.33 21.71
N ARG A 206 -10.92 -2.85 22.02
CA ARG A 206 -9.70 -2.03 22.16
C ARG A 206 -9.34 -1.31 20.87
N MET A 207 -9.29 -2.04 19.75
CA MET A 207 -8.99 -1.44 18.46
C MET A 207 -10.07 -0.45 18.05
N ALA A 208 -11.35 -0.80 18.24
CA ALA A 208 -12.44 0.06 17.85
C ALA A 208 -12.47 1.38 18.65
N LYS A 209 -12.23 1.35 19.97
CA LYS A 209 -12.11 2.57 20.79
C LYS A 209 -11.00 3.50 20.31
N LYS A 210 -9.85 2.95 19.89
CA LYS A 210 -8.75 3.75 19.32
C LYS A 210 -9.15 4.40 18.00
N LEU A 211 -9.76 3.63 17.10
CA LEU A 211 -10.17 4.14 15.78
C LEU A 211 -11.28 5.19 15.90
N GLU A 212 -12.21 5.02 16.83
CA GLU A 212 -13.27 5.99 17.12
C GLU A 212 -12.72 7.36 17.54
N GLN A 213 -11.55 7.43 18.20
CA GLN A 213 -10.90 8.71 18.52
C GLN A 213 -10.43 9.47 17.28
N PHE A 214 -10.22 8.78 16.15
CA PHE A 214 -9.84 9.40 14.88
C PHE A 214 -11.06 9.80 14.04
N GLY A 215 -12.18 9.10 14.20
CA GLY A 215 -13.39 9.27 13.38
C GLY A 215 -13.29 8.63 11.99
N GLU A 216 -14.46 8.36 11.40
CA GLU A 216 -14.59 7.64 10.13
C GLU A 216 -13.75 8.22 8.99
N ALA A 217 -13.81 9.54 8.79
CA ALA A 217 -13.12 10.22 7.71
C ALA A 217 -11.58 10.02 7.74
N LYS A 218 -10.99 9.92 8.93
CA LYS A 218 -9.55 9.68 9.09
C LYS A 218 -9.21 8.19 9.06
N VAL A 219 -10.13 7.33 9.48
CA VAL A 219 -9.93 5.88 9.50
C VAL A 219 -10.03 5.28 8.09
N THR A 220 -11.08 5.63 7.37
CA THR A 220 -11.38 5.14 6.03
C THR A 220 -10.43 5.75 4.99
N GLY A 221 -9.63 4.91 4.33
CA GLY A 221 -8.56 5.31 3.41
C GLY A 221 -7.19 5.50 4.06
N THR A 222 -7.05 5.31 5.38
CA THR A 222 -5.76 5.37 6.08
C THR A 222 -5.46 4.07 6.85
N TYR A 223 -6.39 3.60 7.67
CA TYR A 223 -6.24 2.41 8.52
C TYR A 223 -6.98 1.21 7.93
N PHE A 224 -8.07 1.47 7.22
CA PHE A 224 -8.78 0.54 6.35
C PHE A 224 -8.90 1.13 4.95
N TYR A 225 -9.21 0.28 3.97
CA TYR A 225 -9.41 0.73 2.59
C TYR A 225 -10.86 1.13 2.37
N LYS A 226 -11.11 2.10 1.47
CA LYS A 226 -12.47 2.48 1.09
C LYS A 226 -13.27 1.30 0.55
N LYS A 227 -12.63 0.48 -0.29
CA LYS A 227 -13.20 -0.75 -0.88
C LYS A 227 -13.29 -1.95 0.06
N ASP A 228 -12.61 -1.91 1.20
CA ASP A 228 -12.44 -3.08 2.05
C ASP A 228 -12.64 -2.72 3.52
N HIS A 229 -13.80 -3.12 4.03
CA HIS A 229 -14.19 -2.88 5.40
C HIS A 229 -13.63 -3.92 6.39
N THR A 230 -12.84 -4.90 5.93
CA THR A 230 -12.34 -6.01 6.77
C THR A 230 -10.84 -6.00 6.90
N HIS A 231 -10.11 -5.84 5.80
CA HIS A 231 -8.66 -5.93 5.80
C HIS A 231 -8.02 -4.57 6.09
N PRO A 232 -7.18 -4.46 7.14
CA PRO A 232 -6.53 -3.20 7.45
C PRO A 232 -5.33 -2.93 6.53
N SER A 233 -4.97 -1.66 6.43
CA SER A 233 -3.66 -1.23 5.91
C SER A 233 -2.55 -1.56 6.91
N ALA A 234 -1.29 -1.30 6.54
CA ALA A 234 -0.16 -1.43 7.46
C ALA A 234 -0.37 -0.64 8.77
N LYS A 235 -0.91 0.58 8.66
CA LYS A 235 -1.23 1.42 9.84
C LYS A 235 -2.34 0.79 10.68
N GLY A 236 -3.38 0.25 10.04
CA GLY A 236 -4.47 -0.43 10.76
C GLY A 236 -3.99 -1.71 11.46
N ALA A 237 -3.13 -2.50 10.81
CA ALA A 237 -2.52 -3.69 11.38
C ALA A 237 -1.63 -3.35 12.59
N VAL A 238 -0.92 -2.22 12.55
CA VAL A 238 -0.17 -1.71 13.72
C VAL A 238 -1.09 -1.26 14.84
N VAL A 239 -2.24 -0.63 14.56
CA VAL A 239 -3.22 -0.30 15.60
C VAL A 239 -3.78 -1.56 16.26
N ALA A 240 -4.06 -2.61 15.48
CA ALA A 240 -4.44 -3.92 16.00
C ALA A 240 -3.34 -4.52 16.89
N ALA A 241 -2.09 -4.59 16.40
CA ALA A 241 -0.95 -5.09 17.17
C ALA A 241 -0.72 -4.29 18.47
N THR A 242 -0.83 -2.96 18.42
CA THR A 242 -0.75 -2.08 19.59
C THR A 242 -1.86 -2.40 20.60
N SER A 243 -3.07 -2.64 20.13
CA SER A 243 -4.22 -3.01 20.97
C SER A 243 -4.02 -4.36 21.67
N ILE A 244 -3.38 -5.32 20.98
CA ILE A 244 -2.98 -6.61 21.57
C ILE A 244 -1.95 -6.38 22.66
N ILE A 245 -0.91 -5.60 22.39
CA ILE A 245 0.19 -5.30 23.35
C ILE A 245 -0.34 -4.61 24.61
N GLU A 246 -1.23 -3.64 24.46
CA GLU A 246 -1.90 -3.00 25.61
C GLU A 246 -2.80 -3.97 26.38
N GLY A 247 -3.46 -4.90 25.67
CA GLY A 247 -4.19 -6.00 26.28
C GLY A 247 -3.29 -6.92 27.10
N LEU A 248 -2.13 -7.29 26.56
CA LEU A 248 -1.13 -8.12 27.23
C LEU A 248 -0.57 -7.45 28.48
N LYS A 249 -0.23 -6.16 28.42
CA LYS A 249 0.30 -5.39 29.56
C LYS A 249 -0.59 -5.47 30.81
N VAL A 250 -1.90 -5.37 30.64
CA VAL A 250 -2.87 -5.42 31.75
C VAL A 250 -3.39 -6.83 32.05
N SER A 251 -2.94 -7.84 31.29
CA SER A 251 -3.33 -9.23 31.49
C SER A 251 -2.46 -9.95 32.51
N LYS A 252 -2.87 -11.19 32.82
CA LYS A 252 -2.08 -12.15 33.60
C LYS A 252 -1.06 -12.91 32.74
N SER A 253 -0.97 -12.66 31.42
CA SER A 253 -0.04 -13.36 30.54
C SER A 253 1.41 -13.02 30.88
N PRO A 254 2.30 -14.01 31.07
CA PRO A 254 3.74 -13.75 31.21
C PRO A 254 4.38 -13.19 29.94
N LEU A 255 3.70 -13.26 28.78
CA LEU A 255 4.20 -12.66 27.52
C LEU A 255 4.48 -11.15 27.67
N LYS A 256 3.81 -10.47 28.62
CA LYS A 256 4.04 -9.05 28.89
C LYS A 256 5.48 -8.72 29.29
N ASN A 257 6.21 -9.69 29.84
CA ASN A 257 7.61 -9.52 30.25
C ASN A 257 8.58 -9.42 29.06
N TYR A 258 8.11 -9.69 27.84
CA TYR A 258 8.89 -9.56 26.62
C TYR A 258 8.52 -8.32 25.81
N ILE A 259 7.58 -7.49 26.28
CA ILE A 259 7.16 -6.28 25.57
C ILE A 259 8.25 -5.21 25.69
N LEU A 260 8.65 -4.65 24.55
CA LEU A 260 9.57 -3.52 24.51
C LEU A 260 8.91 -2.26 25.12
N GLU A 261 9.68 -1.50 25.88
CA GLU A 261 9.22 -0.23 26.44
C GLU A 261 8.97 0.81 25.32
N ASN A 262 9.94 0.93 24.40
CA ASN A 262 9.94 1.88 23.30
C ASN A 262 10.15 1.16 21.95
N PRO A 263 9.13 0.46 21.42
CA PRO A 263 9.26 -0.28 20.17
C PRO A 263 9.41 0.67 18.97
N VAL A 264 10.35 0.37 18.09
CA VAL A 264 10.53 1.08 16.82
C VAL A 264 9.70 0.38 15.74
N ILE A 265 8.58 1.00 15.36
CA ILE A 265 7.68 0.43 14.36
C ILE A 265 8.06 0.89 12.95
N LYS A 266 8.45 -0.07 12.11
CA LYS A 266 8.74 0.11 10.70
C LYS A 266 7.52 -0.30 9.87
N LEU A 267 6.94 0.68 9.18
CA LEU A 267 5.92 0.44 8.17
C LEU A 267 6.56 0.16 6.79
N PRO A 268 5.84 -0.51 5.87
CA PRO A 268 6.26 -0.65 4.50
C PRO A 268 6.46 0.73 3.89
N ARG A 269 7.53 0.87 3.11
CA ARG A 269 7.77 2.07 2.32
C ARG A 269 6.60 2.26 1.35
N LYS A 270 6.10 3.49 1.25
CA LYS A 270 5.19 3.88 0.19
C LYS A 270 5.96 4.17 -1.09
N ILE A 271 5.41 3.72 -2.22
CA ILE A 271 5.96 4.02 -3.55
C ILE A 271 5.70 5.50 -3.86
N ASN A 272 6.70 6.21 -4.37
CA ASN A 272 6.49 7.57 -4.84
C ASN A 272 6.05 7.56 -6.31
N VAL A 273 5.03 8.34 -6.62
CA VAL A 273 4.65 8.68 -7.98
C VAL A 273 4.96 10.16 -8.18
N PHE A 274 6.09 10.44 -8.82
CA PHE A 274 6.51 11.80 -9.16
C PHE A 274 5.74 12.30 -10.37
N LEU A 275 5.18 13.50 -10.26
CA LEU A 275 4.56 14.21 -11.38
C LEU A 275 5.51 15.32 -11.80
N VAL A 276 6.04 15.26 -13.01
CA VAL A 276 7.07 16.15 -13.52
C VAL A 276 6.58 16.78 -14.81
N GLY A 277 6.35 18.09 -14.79
CA GLY A 277 5.71 18.79 -15.90
C GLY A 277 5.60 20.29 -15.71
N ASP A 278 4.69 20.89 -16.47
CA ASP A 278 4.48 22.33 -16.56
C ASP A 278 3.29 22.85 -15.72
N SER A 279 2.79 24.06 -16.04
CA SER A 279 1.67 24.69 -15.33
C SER A 279 0.36 23.92 -15.40
N THR A 280 0.15 23.08 -16.41
CA THR A 280 -1.08 22.27 -16.52
C THR A 280 -1.10 21.10 -15.55
N MET A 281 0.05 20.76 -14.96
CA MET A 281 0.21 19.69 -13.96
C MET A 281 0.54 20.25 -12.56
N ALA A 282 1.22 21.40 -12.49
CA ALA A 282 1.74 21.99 -11.27
C ALA A 282 0.66 22.40 -10.26
N ASP A 283 1.06 22.41 -8.99
CA ASP A 283 0.36 23.18 -7.97
C ASP A 283 0.46 24.68 -8.29
N ASN A 284 -0.68 25.35 -8.23
CA ASN A 284 -0.76 26.78 -8.45
C ASN A 284 -1.64 27.38 -7.34
N THR A 285 -1.14 28.45 -6.73
CA THR A 285 -1.91 29.21 -5.73
C THR A 285 -3.09 29.96 -6.35
N ASN A 286 -3.14 30.06 -7.68
CA ASN A 286 -4.27 30.62 -8.42
C ASN A 286 -5.34 29.56 -8.69
N GLU A 287 -6.51 29.74 -8.06
CA GLU A 287 -7.69 28.87 -8.22
C GLU A 287 -8.21 28.76 -9.66
N ASN A 288 -7.89 29.74 -10.51
CA ASN A 288 -8.25 29.76 -11.93
C ASN A 288 -7.19 29.12 -12.84
N ALA A 289 -6.15 28.50 -12.28
CA ALA A 289 -5.08 27.86 -13.02
C ALA A 289 -4.49 26.66 -12.26
N ILE A 290 -5.34 25.74 -11.85
CA ILE A 290 -5.00 24.53 -11.08
C ILE A 290 -4.51 23.44 -12.05
N GLY A 291 -3.32 22.91 -11.80
CA GLY A 291 -2.82 21.77 -12.58
C GLY A 291 -3.46 20.44 -12.15
N TRP A 292 -3.67 19.55 -13.11
CA TRP A 292 -4.31 18.23 -12.87
C TRP A 292 -3.54 17.37 -11.87
N GLY A 293 -2.22 17.58 -11.73
CA GLY A 293 -1.39 16.89 -10.75
C GLY A 293 -1.84 17.08 -9.31
N MET A 294 -2.54 18.19 -9.00
CA MET A 294 -3.14 18.43 -7.68
C MET A 294 -4.30 17.52 -7.35
N MET A 295 -4.96 16.99 -8.38
CA MET A 295 -6.15 16.15 -8.24
C MET A 295 -5.79 14.66 -8.23
N VAL A 296 -4.59 14.29 -8.69
CA VAL A 296 -4.10 12.90 -8.74
C VAL A 296 -4.20 12.12 -7.42
N PRO A 297 -3.91 12.69 -6.22
CA PRO A 297 -4.05 11.94 -4.97
C PRO A 297 -5.44 11.34 -4.74
N ARG A 298 -6.48 11.94 -5.33
CA ARG A 298 -7.87 11.46 -5.24
C ARG A 298 -8.07 10.10 -5.94
N TYR A 299 -7.26 9.80 -6.95
CA TYR A 299 -7.41 8.64 -7.82
C TYR A 299 -6.43 7.50 -7.52
N PHE A 300 -5.61 7.65 -6.48
CA PHE A 300 -4.60 6.67 -6.08
C PHE A 300 -4.85 6.11 -4.69
N ASP A 301 -4.35 4.89 -4.45
CA ASP A 301 -4.33 4.29 -3.12
C ASP A 301 -3.23 4.92 -2.25
N THR A 302 -3.58 6.03 -1.59
CA THR A 302 -2.67 6.80 -0.75
C THR A 302 -2.19 6.06 0.50
N THR A 303 -2.70 4.85 0.79
CA THR A 303 -2.10 4.00 1.83
C THR A 303 -0.80 3.35 1.36
N ARG A 304 -0.63 3.18 0.04
CA ARG A 304 0.51 2.52 -0.61
C ARG A 304 1.43 3.48 -1.36
N VAL A 305 0.92 4.64 -1.76
CA VAL A 305 1.69 5.62 -2.52
C VAL A 305 1.76 6.99 -1.87
N ASN A 306 2.84 7.71 -2.19
CA ASN A 306 2.90 9.16 -2.10
C ASN A 306 2.82 9.74 -3.51
N ILE A 307 1.91 10.70 -3.72
CA ILE A 307 1.91 11.49 -4.95
C ILE A 307 2.80 12.71 -4.71
N VAL A 308 3.86 12.84 -5.49
CA VAL A 308 4.88 13.88 -5.32
C VAL A 308 4.85 14.80 -6.53
N ASN A 309 4.04 15.85 -6.47
CA ASN A 309 3.93 16.81 -7.57
C ASN A 309 5.15 17.74 -7.59
N LYS A 310 6.04 17.52 -8.56
CA LYS A 310 7.25 18.31 -8.82
C LYS A 310 7.10 19.20 -10.06
N ALA A 311 5.95 19.18 -10.72
CA ALA A 311 5.67 20.05 -11.84
C ALA A 311 5.73 21.53 -11.43
N ARG A 312 6.20 22.38 -12.33
CA ARG A 312 6.39 23.81 -12.07
C ARG A 312 5.82 24.67 -13.18
N GLY A 313 5.03 25.66 -12.77
CA GLY A 313 4.39 26.60 -13.68
C GLY A 313 5.39 27.31 -14.59
N GLY A 314 5.08 27.34 -15.89
CA GLY A 314 5.88 28.00 -16.91
C GLY A 314 7.20 27.31 -17.25
N ARG A 315 7.45 26.08 -16.79
CA ARG A 315 8.65 25.32 -17.19
C ARG A 315 8.38 24.49 -18.44
N SER A 316 9.42 24.39 -19.25
CA SER A 316 9.63 23.48 -20.37
C SER A 316 10.62 22.39 -19.94
N THR A 317 10.85 21.39 -20.78
CA THR A 317 11.92 20.40 -20.53
C THR A 317 13.29 21.08 -20.35
N ARG A 318 13.61 22.04 -21.23
CA ARG A 318 14.83 22.86 -21.19
C ARG A 318 14.99 23.59 -19.86
N THR A 319 14.00 24.41 -19.48
CA THR A 319 14.10 25.23 -18.26
C THR A 319 14.05 24.38 -16.99
N PHE A 320 13.36 23.24 -17.02
CA PHE A 320 13.34 22.30 -15.91
C PHE A 320 14.72 21.66 -15.65
N GLU A 321 15.47 21.36 -16.72
CA GLU A 321 16.87 20.94 -16.63
C GLU A 321 17.77 22.09 -16.18
N PHE A 322 17.72 23.23 -16.89
CA PHE A 322 18.59 24.38 -16.65
C PHE A 322 18.51 24.91 -15.20
N GLU A 323 17.31 24.96 -14.62
CA GLU A 323 17.09 25.42 -13.24
C GLU A 323 17.46 24.36 -12.17
N GLY A 324 18.00 23.21 -12.58
CA GLY A 324 18.34 22.10 -11.69
C GLY A 324 17.12 21.46 -11.01
N LEU A 325 15.91 21.65 -11.56
CA LEU A 325 14.70 21.05 -11.01
C LEU A 325 14.70 19.54 -11.24
N TRP A 326 15.18 19.09 -12.40
CA TRP A 326 15.34 17.66 -12.67
C TRP A 326 16.31 16.99 -11.70
N ASP A 327 17.45 17.61 -11.42
CA ASP A 327 18.43 17.07 -10.45
C ASP A 327 17.85 16.91 -9.05
N LYS A 328 16.94 17.80 -8.63
CA LYS A 328 16.23 17.67 -7.35
C LYS A 328 15.31 16.45 -7.35
N VAL A 329 14.56 16.22 -8.44
CA VAL A 329 13.72 15.01 -8.57
C VAL A 329 14.58 13.75 -8.58
N LYS A 330 15.62 13.70 -9.42
CA LYS A 330 16.53 12.56 -9.58
C LYS A 330 17.17 12.11 -8.26
N LYS A 331 17.49 13.04 -7.36
CA LYS A 331 18.05 12.72 -6.03
C LYS A 331 17.05 12.03 -5.10
N GLU A 332 15.75 12.20 -5.32
CA GLU A 332 14.68 11.64 -4.49
C GLU A 332 14.14 10.31 -5.01
N ILE A 333 14.35 9.99 -6.30
CA ILE A 333 13.90 8.71 -6.89
C ILE A 333 14.62 7.55 -6.21
N GLN A 334 13.85 6.54 -5.82
CA GLN A 334 14.37 5.26 -5.36
C GLN A 334 13.79 4.11 -6.23
N PRO A 335 14.35 2.89 -6.15
CA PRO A 335 13.81 1.75 -6.87
C PRO A 335 12.30 1.55 -6.63
N ASP A 336 11.61 1.10 -7.68
CA ASP A 336 10.15 0.90 -7.79
C ASP A 336 9.28 2.18 -7.79
N ASP A 337 9.86 3.38 -7.74
CA ASP A 337 9.11 4.64 -7.92
C ASP A 337 8.65 4.83 -9.38
N PHE A 338 7.61 5.63 -9.57
CA PHE A 338 7.14 6.05 -10.90
C PHE A 338 7.42 7.52 -11.14
N VAL A 339 7.80 7.87 -12.37
CA VAL A 339 7.99 9.26 -12.80
C VAL A 339 7.14 9.53 -14.03
N ILE A 340 6.06 10.30 -13.85
CA ILE A 340 5.17 10.71 -14.93
C ILE A 340 5.69 12.04 -15.49
N LEU A 341 6.10 12.02 -16.76
CA LEU A 341 6.69 13.15 -17.48
C LEU A 341 5.66 13.74 -18.45
N GLN A 342 5.34 15.03 -18.32
CA GLN A 342 4.42 15.73 -19.24
C GLN A 342 4.87 17.17 -19.50
N PHE A 343 5.34 17.43 -20.72
CA PHE A 343 5.80 18.75 -21.17
C PHE A 343 5.33 19.04 -22.59
N GLY A 344 5.66 20.23 -23.11
CA GLY A 344 5.38 20.63 -24.50
C GLY A 344 4.77 22.02 -24.64
N HIS A 345 3.95 22.48 -23.69
CA HIS A 345 3.28 23.79 -23.82
C HIS A 345 4.26 24.96 -23.84
N ASN A 346 5.27 24.92 -22.97
CA ASN A 346 6.30 25.95 -22.87
C ASN A 346 7.47 25.72 -23.82
N ASP A 347 7.72 24.46 -24.18
CA ASP A 347 8.73 24.05 -25.16
C ASP A 347 8.44 24.62 -26.55
N ALA A 348 7.15 24.77 -26.90
CA ALA A 348 6.68 25.38 -28.14
C ALA A 348 7.01 26.88 -28.32
N GLY A 349 7.61 27.53 -27.32
CA GLY A 349 8.04 28.92 -27.42
C GLY A 349 9.24 29.10 -28.35
N LYS A 350 9.51 30.34 -28.77
CA LYS A 350 10.77 30.66 -29.46
C LYS A 350 11.95 30.47 -28.50
N ILE A 351 13.04 29.91 -29.03
CA ILE A 351 14.24 29.54 -28.26
C ILE A 351 14.91 30.77 -27.63
N ASP A 352 14.85 31.91 -28.34
CA ASP A 352 15.42 33.22 -28.00
C ASP A 352 14.43 34.18 -27.33
N SER A 353 13.23 33.70 -26.96
CA SER A 353 12.29 34.50 -26.18
C SER A 353 12.86 34.85 -24.81
N GLU A 354 12.46 36.01 -24.25
CA GLU A 354 12.95 36.53 -22.95
C GLU A 354 12.81 35.53 -21.78
N LYS A 355 11.83 34.61 -21.86
CA LYS A 355 11.60 33.59 -20.83
C LYS A 355 12.44 32.33 -21.02
N PHE A 356 13.15 32.20 -22.14
CA PHE A 356 14.04 31.09 -22.51
C PHE A 356 13.41 29.70 -22.38
N ARG A 357 12.11 29.58 -22.64
CA ARG A 357 11.36 28.33 -22.48
C ARG A 357 11.48 27.41 -23.68
N GLY A 358 11.62 27.97 -24.89
CA GLY A 358 11.65 27.19 -26.13
C GLY A 358 12.80 26.19 -26.18
N SER A 359 12.54 25.01 -26.70
CA SER A 359 13.56 24.00 -27.03
C SER A 359 13.66 23.81 -28.55
N ILE A 360 14.71 23.14 -29.03
CA ILE A 360 14.81 22.82 -30.45
C ILE A 360 13.75 21.76 -30.78
N ASN A 361 13.10 21.91 -31.93
CA ASN A 361 12.08 20.96 -32.39
C ASN A 361 12.71 19.58 -32.68
N GLY A 362 11.95 18.51 -32.42
CA GLY A 362 12.37 17.14 -32.74
C GLY A 362 12.93 16.36 -31.55
N ILE A 363 13.57 15.23 -31.88
CA ILE A 363 14.10 14.25 -30.91
C ILE A 363 15.59 13.95 -31.07
N GLY A 364 16.25 14.61 -32.03
CA GLY A 364 17.64 14.38 -32.37
C GLY A 364 18.60 15.01 -31.38
N GLU A 365 19.88 15.01 -31.74
CA GLU A 365 20.98 15.52 -30.91
C GLU A 365 21.39 16.95 -31.30
N GLU A 366 20.56 17.64 -32.09
CA GLU A 366 20.80 19.01 -32.51
C GLU A 366 20.91 19.94 -31.30
N THR A 367 21.83 20.89 -31.40
CA THR A 367 22.06 21.91 -30.38
C THR A 367 22.14 23.30 -30.98
N GLN A 368 21.83 24.31 -30.16
CA GLN A 368 21.94 25.71 -30.52
C GLN A 368 22.45 26.49 -29.31
N GLN A 369 23.43 27.37 -29.54
CA GLN A 369 23.91 28.30 -28.52
C GLN A 369 22.94 29.48 -28.40
N VAL A 370 22.53 29.79 -27.17
CA VAL A 370 21.66 30.93 -26.86
C VAL A 370 22.29 31.79 -25.79
N ASN A 371 22.40 33.09 -26.08
CA ASN A 371 22.85 34.08 -25.12
C ASN A 371 21.66 34.46 -24.23
N ARG A 372 21.79 34.24 -22.92
CA ARG A 372 20.78 34.61 -21.94
C ARG A 372 20.97 36.07 -21.50
N ALA A 373 19.92 36.63 -20.88
CA ALA A 373 19.91 38.03 -20.45
C ALA A 373 21.03 38.37 -19.43
N ASP A 374 21.58 37.37 -18.74
CA ASP A 374 22.69 37.46 -17.78
C ASP A 374 24.07 37.23 -18.42
N SER A 375 24.18 37.28 -19.75
CA SER A 375 25.39 36.94 -20.52
C SER A 375 25.87 35.49 -20.37
N LEU A 376 25.02 34.61 -19.81
CA LEU A 376 25.30 33.18 -19.79
C LEU A 376 25.02 32.58 -21.18
N MET A 377 26.02 31.89 -21.73
CA MET A 377 25.84 31.07 -22.93
C MET A 377 25.27 29.70 -22.55
N GLU A 378 24.09 29.39 -23.07
CA GLU A 378 23.40 28.11 -22.86
C GLU A 378 23.39 27.27 -24.14
N THR A 379 23.85 26.03 -24.05
CA THR A 379 23.64 25.01 -25.09
C THR A 379 22.22 24.45 -24.96
N VAL A 380 21.36 24.81 -25.90
CA VAL A 380 19.98 24.32 -25.98
C VAL A 380 19.92 23.05 -26.81
N HIS A 381 19.21 22.04 -26.32
CA HIS A 381 18.99 20.77 -27.03
C HIS A 381 17.56 20.66 -27.58
N THR A 382 17.30 19.57 -28.31
CA THR A 382 15.94 19.23 -28.75
C THR A 382 15.02 18.85 -27.59
N TYR A 383 13.72 19.05 -27.77
CA TYR A 383 12.69 18.58 -26.84
C TYR A 383 12.86 17.10 -26.48
N GLY A 384 13.02 16.24 -27.50
CA GLY A 384 13.19 14.81 -27.28
C GLY A 384 14.52 14.47 -26.62
N TRP A 385 15.59 15.27 -26.80
CA TRP A 385 16.85 15.07 -26.08
C TRP A 385 16.65 15.18 -24.56
N TYR A 386 16.02 16.28 -24.08
CA TYR A 386 15.76 16.47 -22.66
C TYR A 386 14.85 15.38 -22.10
N LEU A 387 13.79 15.01 -22.84
CA LEU A 387 12.85 14.00 -22.40
C LEU A 387 13.52 12.60 -22.32
N LYS A 388 14.33 12.22 -23.32
CA LYS A 388 15.13 10.97 -23.29
C LYS A 388 16.08 10.96 -22.09
N LYS A 389 16.74 12.08 -21.78
CA LYS A 389 17.59 12.22 -20.59
C LYS A 389 16.81 11.94 -19.30
N PHE A 390 15.65 12.55 -19.11
CA PHE A 390 14.82 12.32 -17.91
C PHE A 390 14.38 10.86 -17.78
N ILE A 391 14.03 10.22 -18.89
CA ILE A 391 13.66 8.80 -18.94
C ILE A 391 14.85 7.91 -18.53
N ARG A 392 16.03 8.10 -19.14
CA ARG A 392 17.23 7.32 -18.84
C ARG A 392 17.63 7.45 -17.37
N GLU A 393 17.72 8.68 -16.88
CA GLU A 393 18.13 8.95 -15.50
C GLU A 393 17.09 8.44 -14.48
N THR A 394 15.81 8.36 -14.85
CA THR A 394 14.79 7.66 -14.03
C THR A 394 15.10 6.16 -13.93
N LYS A 395 15.39 5.52 -15.07
CA LYS A 395 15.69 4.08 -15.14
C LYS A 395 16.98 3.74 -14.39
N GLU A 396 18.00 4.57 -14.50
CA GLU A 396 19.26 4.43 -13.76
C GLU A 396 19.07 4.45 -12.23
N LYS A 397 18.04 5.17 -11.74
CA LYS A 397 17.65 5.15 -10.32
C LYS A 397 16.76 3.98 -9.92
N GLY A 398 16.44 3.08 -10.86
CA GLY A 398 15.51 1.98 -10.65
C GLY A 398 14.03 2.40 -10.66
N GLY A 399 13.74 3.64 -11.06
CA GLY A 399 12.37 4.11 -11.25
C GLY A 399 11.80 3.69 -12.61
N THR A 400 10.47 3.74 -12.72
CA THR A 400 9.73 3.48 -13.95
C THR A 400 9.23 4.81 -14.52
N PRO A 401 9.83 5.32 -15.62
CA PRO A 401 9.28 6.48 -16.31
C PRO A 401 7.99 6.12 -17.04
N ILE A 402 7.09 7.09 -17.17
CA ILE A 402 5.89 7.04 -17.99
C ILE A 402 5.75 8.41 -18.65
N VAL A 403 5.67 8.45 -19.97
CA VAL A 403 5.51 9.71 -20.71
C VAL A 403 4.04 9.95 -21.02
N MET A 404 3.57 11.16 -20.76
CA MET A 404 2.25 11.63 -21.19
C MET A 404 2.42 12.80 -22.17
N SER A 405 1.63 12.84 -23.24
CA SER A 405 1.54 14.05 -24.05
C SER A 405 0.97 15.22 -23.24
N LEU A 406 1.32 16.45 -23.63
CA LEU A 406 0.68 17.66 -23.10
C LEU A 406 -0.85 17.58 -23.17
N THR A 407 -1.54 18.27 -22.26
CA THR A 407 -3.00 18.38 -22.28
C THR A 407 -3.50 19.20 -23.49
N PRO A 408 -4.73 18.96 -23.98
CA PRO A 408 -5.30 19.77 -25.04
C PRO A 408 -5.70 21.15 -24.52
N ARG A 409 -5.74 22.13 -25.42
CA ARG A 409 -6.29 23.47 -25.13
C ARG A 409 -7.77 23.52 -25.42
N ASN A 410 -8.47 24.51 -24.86
CA ASN A 410 -9.85 24.84 -25.23
C ASN A 410 -9.91 25.62 -26.54
N GLU A 411 -9.36 25.03 -27.60
CA GLU A 411 -9.30 25.58 -28.95
C GLU A 411 -9.99 24.60 -29.89
N TRP A 412 -10.97 25.07 -30.68
CA TRP A 412 -11.88 24.22 -31.44
C TRP A 412 -11.93 24.58 -32.93
N PRO A 413 -10.81 24.52 -33.67
CA PRO A 413 -10.83 24.77 -35.10
C PRO A 413 -11.82 23.80 -35.78
N ASN A 414 -12.73 24.33 -36.59
CA ASN A 414 -13.75 23.56 -37.30
C ASN A 414 -14.63 22.68 -36.38
N GLY A 415 -14.86 23.11 -35.14
CA GLY A 415 -15.73 22.40 -34.19
C GLY A 415 -15.12 21.15 -33.56
N LYS A 416 -13.80 20.96 -33.66
CA LYS A 416 -13.05 19.84 -33.06
C LYS A 416 -11.89 20.36 -32.21
N VAL A 417 -11.60 19.70 -31.10
CA VAL A 417 -10.50 20.08 -30.20
C VAL A 417 -9.18 20.00 -30.95
N GLU A 418 -8.41 21.10 -30.96
CA GLU A 418 -7.09 21.18 -31.61
C GLU A 418 -6.20 20.01 -31.15
N GLN A 419 -5.66 19.26 -32.10
CA GLN A 419 -4.63 18.26 -31.85
C GLN A 419 -3.28 18.73 -32.38
N ARG A 420 -2.24 18.54 -31.58
CA ARG A 420 -0.85 18.90 -31.92
C ARG A 420 -0.04 17.67 -32.32
N ASP A 421 -0.68 16.77 -33.04
CA ASP A 421 -0.18 15.42 -33.32
C ASP A 421 1.13 15.41 -34.12
N ASN A 422 1.41 16.45 -34.91
CA ASN A 422 2.62 16.52 -35.74
C ASN A 422 3.85 17.12 -35.03
N THR A 423 3.74 17.49 -33.74
CA THR A 423 4.83 18.15 -32.99
C THR A 423 5.09 17.47 -31.63
N TYR A 424 4.92 18.18 -30.52
CA TYR A 424 5.27 17.75 -29.16
C TYR A 424 4.58 16.47 -28.72
N ILE A 425 3.36 16.18 -29.22
CA ILE A 425 2.68 14.90 -28.99
C ILE A 425 3.47 13.76 -29.65
N LYS A 426 3.78 13.89 -30.95
CA LYS A 426 4.60 12.93 -31.69
C LYS A 426 6.00 12.78 -31.11
N TRP A 427 6.68 13.87 -30.80
CA TRP A 427 8.05 13.80 -30.26
C TRP A 427 8.08 13.18 -28.86
N ALA A 428 7.05 13.38 -28.03
CA ALA A 428 6.93 12.70 -26.74
C ALA A 428 6.77 11.18 -26.93
N GLN A 429 5.92 10.78 -27.88
CA GLN A 429 5.72 9.37 -28.23
C GLN A 429 7.01 8.74 -28.78
N GLU A 430 7.69 9.41 -29.70
CA GLU A 430 8.93 8.92 -30.31
C GLU A 430 10.07 8.81 -29.29
N ALA A 431 10.21 9.79 -28.39
CA ALA A 431 11.18 9.72 -27.30
C ALA A 431 10.88 8.55 -26.34
N ALA A 432 9.61 8.36 -25.98
CA ALA A 432 9.19 7.23 -25.15
C ALA A 432 9.48 5.87 -25.83
N ALA A 433 9.20 5.77 -27.14
CA ALA A 433 9.49 4.57 -27.93
C ALA A 433 10.99 4.30 -28.05
N ALA A 434 11.80 5.33 -28.33
CA ALA A 434 13.25 5.24 -28.43
C ALA A 434 13.87 4.71 -27.13
N GLU A 435 13.35 5.17 -25.98
CA GLU A 435 13.81 4.74 -24.67
C GLU A 435 13.08 3.49 -24.16
N LYS A 436 12.12 2.92 -24.88
CA LYS A 436 11.32 1.75 -24.46
C LYS A 436 10.65 1.99 -23.10
N THR A 437 9.83 3.02 -23.00
CA THR A 437 9.00 3.34 -21.82
C THR A 437 7.54 3.52 -22.24
N ASP A 438 6.64 3.38 -21.27
CA ASP A 438 5.21 3.55 -21.52
C ASP A 438 4.89 4.99 -21.97
N TYR A 439 3.99 5.10 -22.94
CA TYR A 439 3.48 6.37 -23.43
C TYR A 439 1.96 6.40 -23.39
N ILE A 440 1.39 7.50 -22.92
CA ILE A 440 -0.04 7.78 -22.95
C ILE A 440 -0.27 9.07 -23.74
N ASN A 441 -1.08 8.99 -24.80
CA ASN A 441 -1.54 10.19 -25.49
C ASN A 441 -2.69 10.85 -24.70
N LEU A 442 -2.34 11.52 -23.60
CA LEU A 442 -3.30 12.19 -22.73
C LEU A 442 -4.08 13.28 -23.46
N SER A 443 -3.44 14.01 -24.39
CA SER A 443 -4.10 14.99 -25.27
C SER A 443 -5.34 14.41 -25.92
N ARG A 444 -5.18 13.28 -26.64
CA ARG A 444 -6.28 12.65 -27.36
C ARG A 444 -7.37 12.16 -26.41
N LYS A 445 -6.98 11.53 -25.29
CA LYS A 445 -7.92 10.98 -24.31
C LYS A 445 -8.79 12.04 -23.65
N VAL A 446 -8.21 13.20 -23.34
CA VAL A 446 -8.97 14.34 -22.82
C VAL A 446 -9.83 14.97 -23.91
N ALA A 447 -9.30 15.13 -25.12
CA ALA A 447 -10.03 15.70 -26.25
C ALA A 447 -11.26 14.86 -26.64
N ASP A 448 -11.16 13.53 -26.66
CA ASP A 448 -12.29 12.61 -26.87
C ASP A 448 -13.44 12.94 -25.92
N GLN A 449 -13.14 13.14 -24.63
CA GLN A 449 -14.16 13.42 -23.63
C GLN A 449 -14.68 14.85 -23.71
N TYR A 450 -13.83 15.83 -24.04
CA TYR A 450 -14.25 17.20 -24.34
C TYR A 450 -15.25 17.25 -25.49
N GLU A 451 -14.98 16.55 -26.59
CA GLU A 451 -15.88 16.46 -27.75
C GLU A 451 -17.25 15.87 -27.39
N VAL A 452 -17.30 14.93 -26.45
CA VAL A 452 -18.56 14.35 -25.95
C VAL A 452 -19.36 15.35 -25.11
N ILE A 453 -18.72 16.10 -24.21
CA ILE A 453 -19.44 17.03 -23.32
C ILE A 453 -19.75 18.38 -23.98
N GLY A 454 -19.07 18.69 -25.08
CA GLY A 454 -19.28 19.88 -25.91
C GLY A 454 -18.56 21.12 -25.41
N GLN A 455 -18.25 22.01 -26.37
CA GLN A 455 -17.44 23.22 -26.18
C GLN A 455 -17.95 24.14 -25.04
N GLU A 456 -19.26 24.34 -24.92
CA GLU A 456 -19.84 25.19 -23.87
C GLU A 456 -19.56 24.68 -22.46
N LYS A 457 -19.66 23.37 -22.23
CA LYS A 457 -19.31 22.78 -20.92
C LYS A 457 -17.81 22.84 -20.67
N VAL A 458 -17.01 22.58 -21.71
CA VAL A 458 -15.54 22.65 -21.61
C VAL A 458 -15.08 24.06 -21.28
N LYS A 459 -15.73 25.11 -21.81
CA LYS A 459 -15.39 26.50 -21.51
C LYS A 459 -15.37 26.79 -20.00
N ALA A 460 -16.28 26.20 -19.23
CA ALA A 460 -16.31 26.34 -17.77
C ALA A 460 -15.09 25.73 -17.05
N PHE A 461 -14.37 24.81 -17.70
CA PHE A 461 -13.12 24.25 -17.16
C PHE A 461 -11.95 25.21 -17.26
N PHE A 462 -12.03 26.25 -18.09
CA PHE A 462 -10.94 27.16 -18.44
C PHE A 462 -11.31 28.61 -18.05
N PRO A 463 -11.31 28.94 -16.74
CA PRO A 463 -11.83 30.21 -16.24
C PRO A 463 -10.96 31.43 -16.59
N LYS A 464 -9.70 31.21 -16.99
CA LYS A 464 -8.73 32.29 -17.26
C LYS A 464 -8.31 32.39 -18.72
N ASP A 465 -7.87 31.29 -19.31
CA ASP A 465 -7.35 31.22 -20.67
C ASP A 465 -7.57 29.82 -21.26
N HIS A 466 -7.22 29.60 -22.52
CA HIS A 466 -7.47 28.32 -23.21
C HIS A 466 -6.53 27.17 -22.78
N THR A 467 -5.59 27.39 -21.86
CA THR A 467 -4.57 26.40 -21.47
C THR A 467 -4.73 25.94 -20.02
N HIS A 468 -5.02 26.88 -19.11
CA HIS A 468 -5.06 26.62 -17.67
C HIS A 468 -6.49 26.35 -17.20
N THR A 469 -6.67 25.22 -16.53
CA THR A 469 -7.96 24.80 -16.00
C THR A 469 -8.20 25.33 -14.59
N GLY A 470 -9.47 25.47 -14.20
CA GLY A 470 -9.87 25.54 -12.79
C GLY A 470 -9.96 24.14 -12.18
N ARG A 471 -10.38 24.06 -10.91
CA ARG A 471 -10.45 22.80 -10.15
C ARG A 471 -11.23 21.69 -10.86
N ALA A 472 -12.37 22.02 -11.47
CA ALA A 472 -13.20 21.04 -12.18
C ALA A 472 -12.50 20.46 -13.43
N GLY A 473 -11.83 21.30 -14.22
CA GLY A 473 -11.06 20.85 -15.38
C GLY A 473 -9.83 20.05 -15.00
N ALA A 474 -9.12 20.47 -13.95
CA ALA A 474 -7.98 19.75 -13.39
C ALA A 474 -8.37 18.34 -12.92
N ASP A 475 -9.50 18.22 -12.22
CA ASP A 475 -10.03 16.93 -11.76
C ASP A 475 -10.45 16.04 -12.91
N PHE A 476 -11.11 16.62 -13.92
CA PHE A 476 -11.51 15.93 -15.14
C PHE A 476 -10.31 15.31 -15.86
N THR A 477 -9.24 16.08 -16.06
CA THR A 477 -7.99 15.57 -16.65
C THR A 477 -7.34 14.52 -15.77
N ALA A 478 -7.27 14.72 -14.45
CA ALA A 478 -6.64 13.77 -13.53
C ALA A 478 -7.38 12.43 -13.48
N LYS A 479 -8.71 12.43 -13.56
CA LYS A 479 -9.52 11.23 -13.67
C LYS A 479 -9.16 10.42 -14.92
N ILE A 480 -9.10 11.08 -16.08
CA ILE A 480 -8.75 10.43 -17.36
C ILE A 480 -7.31 9.90 -17.31
N ALA A 481 -6.36 10.69 -16.80
CA ALA A 481 -4.97 10.25 -16.64
C ALA A 481 -4.87 9.01 -15.75
N ALA A 482 -5.61 8.96 -14.63
CA ALA A 482 -5.67 7.79 -13.76
C ALA A 482 -6.29 6.57 -14.46
N GLU A 483 -7.40 6.74 -15.19
CA GLU A 483 -8.01 5.67 -15.97
C GLU A 483 -7.03 5.07 -16.99
N GLU A 484 -6.26 5.90 -17.70
CA GLU A 484 -5.27 5.45 -18.66
C GLU A 484 -4.08 4.74 -17.97
N LEU A 485 -3.59 5.26 -16.84
CA LEU A 485 -2.56 4.58 -16.03
C LEU A 485 -3.02 3.20 -15.54
N ARG A 486 -4.31 3.06 -15.19
CA ARG A 486 -4.91 1.78 -14.83
C ARG A 486 -4.95 0.80 -16.01
N ASN A 487 -5.10 1.32 -17.22
CA ASN A 487 -5.18 0.53 -18.45
C ASN A 487 -3.81 0.12 -19.03
N LEU A 488 -2.70 0.62 -18.47
CA LEU A 488 -1.35 0.20 -18.85
C LEU A 488 -1.09 -1.26 -18.46
N LYS A 489 -1.27 -2.17 -19.43
CA LYS A 489 -1.05 -3.61 -19.26
C LYS A 489 0.41 -3.89 -18.92
N GLY A 490 0.64 -4.76 -17.94
CA GLY A 490 1.99 -5.14 -17.50
C GLY A 490 2.66 -4.14 -16.56
N SER A 491 2.19 -2.89 -16.51
CA SER A 491 2.71 -1.90 -15.55
C SER A 491 2.20 -2.19 -14.13
N LYS A 492 3.09 -2.00 -13.14
CA LYS A 492 2.75 -2.11 -11.71
C LYS A 492 1.95 -0.90 -11.21
N ILE A 493 1.99 0.25 -11.91
CA ILE A 493 1.27 1.46 -11.48
C ILE A 493 -0.25 1.26 -11.47
N ARG A 494 -0.75 0.40 -12.36
CA ARG A 494 -2.16 -0.02 -12.47
C ARG A 494 -2.75 -0.46 -11.14
N ASP A 495 -1.97 -1.18 -10.33
CA ASP A 495 -2.43 -1.72 -9.05
C ASP A 495 -2.43 -0.67 -7.92
N LEU A 496 -1.93 0.54 -8.21
CA LEU A 496 -1.88 1.68 -7.29
C LEU A 496 -2.98 2.71 -7.57
N VAL A 497 -3.60 2.64 -8.75
CA VAL A 497 -4.74 3.48 -9.14
C VAL A 497 -6.03 2.84 -8.62
N LEU A 498 -7.00 3.66 -8.22
CA LEU A 498 -8.34 3.22 -7.83
C LEU A 498 -9.16 2.70 -9.03
N THR A 499 -10.08 1.78 -8.79
CA THR A 499 -11.05 1.29 -9.80
C THR A 499 -12.12 2.34 -10.08
N LYS A 500 -12.81 2.22 -11.21
CA LYS A 500 -13.99 3.05 -11.50
C LYS A 500 -15.00 3.06 -10.35
N LYS A 501 -15.35 1.88 -9.84
CA LYS A 501 -16.25 1.73 -8.69
C LYS A 501 -15.74 2.50 -7.45
N GLU A 502 -14.45 2.35 -7.12
CA GLU A 502 -13.85 3.07 -6.00
C GLU A 502 -13.85 4.59 -6.19
N VAL A 503 -13.71 5.07 -7.42
CA VAL A 503 -13.76 6.49 -7.76
C VAL A 503 -15.19 7.03 -7.67
N ASP A 504 -16.18 6.26 -8.12
CA ASP A 504 -17.59 6.63 -8.08
C ASP A 504 -18.11 6.71 -6.61
N ASP A 505 -17.53 5.93 -5.70
CA ASP A 505 -17.82 5.96 -4.25
C ASP A 505 -17.12 7.13 -3.51
N LEU A 506 -16.30 7.94 -4.19
CA LEU A 506 -15.63 9.08 -3.54
C LEU A 506 -16.62 10.21 -3.24
N PRO A 507 -16.50 10.87 -2.07
CA PRO A 507 -17.30 12.05 -1.78
C PRO A 507 -17.05 13.11 -2.86
N PRO A 508 -18.05 13.94 -3.21
CA PRO A 508 -17.87 15.01 -4.20
C PRO A 508 -16.70 15.90 -3.80
N LEU A 509 -16.07 16.53 -4.80
CA LEU A 509 -15.05 17.53 -4.52
C LEU A 509 -15.64 18.60 -3.61
N SER A 510 -15.02 18.81 -2.45
CA SER A 510 -15.30 19.99 -1.64
C SER A 510 -15.04 21.23 -2.50
N LYS A 511 -15.98 22.18 -2.49
CA LYS A 511 -15.82 23.45 -3.20
C LYS A 511 -14.56 24.19 -2.75
#